data_AF-A0A8T5TJ64-F1
#
_entry.id   AF-A0A8T5TJ64-F1
#
_cell.length_a   1.000
_cell.length_b   1.000
_cell.length_c   1.000
_cell.angle_alpha   90.00
_cell.angle_beta   90.00
_cell.angle_gamma   90.00
#
_symmetry.space_group_name_H-M   'P 1'
#
loop_
_entity.id
_entity.type
_entity.pdbx_description
1 polymer ?
#
loop_
_entity_poly.entity_id
_entity_poly.type
_entity_poly.pdbx_seq_one_letter_code
_entity_poly.pdbx_strand_id
1 'polypeptide(L)'
;MINLDDLTVKYLNKLGKELNITFKSSSKKADKIKTILNAGISNSKLEEIFTKYLNQYQSSKGKPTTAKKKPLQVSVKFEERINLLEEQVKFLMSKIDNFEVYLAKERSSKQVGGGYNIYDVQTIIKSWVLPGASISIDEIMKIKKLKKYPKDLIEKAIIDLIDDEIFDGSDGRSIQKIQGNIARIIRR
;
A
#
# COMPACT_ATOMS: atom_id res chain seq x y z
N MET A 1 -31.42 -21.94 -12.74
CA MET A 1 -32.75 -21.31 -12.63
C MET A 1 -32.52 -19.80 -12.51
N ILE A 2 -33.09 -18.99 -13.39
CA ILE A 2 -32.77 -17.55 -13.49
C ILE A 2 -33.40 -16.79 -12.32
N ASN A 3 -32.59 -16.02 -11.59
CA ASN A 3 -33.07 -15.18 -10.50
C ASN A 3 -33.37 -13.75 -10.99
N LEU A 4 -34.63 -13.49 -11.34
CA LEU A 4 -35.07 -12.19 -11.85
C LEU A 4 -35.03 -11.08 -10.79
N ASP A 5 -34.81 -11.40 -9.51
CA ASP A 5 -34.68 -10.40 -8.45
C ASP A 5 -33.42 -9.54 -8.55
N ASP A 6 -32.42 -9.96 -9.33
CA ASP A 6 -31.19 -9.16 -9.51
C ASP A 6 -31.40 -7.93 -10.39
N LEU A 7 -32.55 -7.84 -11.09
CA LEU A 7 -32.91 -6.70 -11.93
C LEU A 7 -33.81 -5.69 -11.20
N THR A 8 -33.58 -4.40 -11.45
CA THR A 8 -34.53 -3.35 -11.02
C THR A 8 -35.76 -3.32 -11.92
N VAL A 9 -36.85 -2.69 -11.45
CA VAL A 9 -38.12 -2.58 -12.18
C VAL A 9 -37.95 -2.00 -13.59
N LYS A 10 -36.99 -1.07 -13.78
CA LYS A 10 -36.67 -0.50 -15.08
C LYS A 10 -36.14 -1.56 -16.07
N TYR A 11 -35.25 -2.44 -15.62
CA TYR A 11 -34.67 -3.48 -16.45
C TYR A 11 -35.63 -4.65 -16.65
N LEU A 12 -36.47 -4.97 -15.66
CA LEU A 12 -37.60 -5.90 -15.84
C LEU A 12 -38.58 -5.42 -16.91
N ASN A 13 -38.88 -4.12 -16.95
CA ASN A 13 -39.71 -3.52 -18.00
C ASN A 13 -39.08 -3.66 -19.40
N LYS A 14 -37.76 -3.49 -19.51
CA LYS A 14 -37.06 -3.66 -20.79
C LYS A 14 -37.04 -5.13 -21.23
N LEU A 15 -36.74 -6.03 -20.29
CA LEU A 15 -36.76 -7.47 -20.51
C LEU A 15 -38.15 -7.94 -20.98
N GLY A 16 -39.23 -7.50 -20.31
CA GLY A 16 -40.59 -7.84 -20.75
C GLY A 16 -40.94 -7.27 -22.13
N LYS A 17 -40.52 -6.05 -22.47
CA LYS A 17 -40.72 -5.50 -23.82
C LYS A 17 -40.03 -6.35 -24.90
N GLU A 18 -38.79 -6.79 -24.67
CA GLU A 18 -38.04 -7.62 -25.63
C GLU A 18 -38.61 -9.04 -25.74
N LEU A 19 -39.31 -9.49 -24.69
CA LEU A 19 -40.03 -10.76 -24.64
C LEU A 19 -41.51 -10.64 -25.05
N ASN A 20 -41.96 -9.48 -25.53
CA ASN A 20 -43.36 -9.19 -25.88
C ASN A 20 -44.38 -9.43 -24.74
N ILE A 21 -43.95 -9.22 -23.50
CA ILE A 21 -44.79 -9.28 -22.30
C ILE A 21 -45.25 -7.86 -21.92
N THR A 22 -46.56 -7.68 -21.82
CA THR A 22 -47.17 -6.42 -21.39
C THR A 22 -47.37 -6.42 -19.88
N PHE A 23 -46.74 -5.47 -19.18
CA PHE A 23 -46.96 -5.27 -17.74
C PHE A 23 -48.07 -4.24 -17.49
N LYS A 24 -48.86 -4.46 -16.43
CA LYS A 24 -49.77 -3.43 -15.90
C LYS A 24 -48.95 -2.23 -15.40
N SER A 25 -49.40 -1.00 -15.71
CA SER A 25 -48.66 0.26 -15.50
C SER A 25 -48.16 0.48 -14.06
N SER A 26 -48.87 -0.04 -13.05
CA SER A 26 -48.52 0.06 -11.63
C SER A 26 -48.10 -1.26 -10.98
N SER A 27 -47.82 -2.30 -11.77
CA SER A 27 -47.45 -3.62 -11.22
C SER A 27 -46.16 -3.57 -10.40
N LYS A 28 -46.17 -4.25 -9.24
CA LYS A 28 -45.00 -4.35 -8.36
C LYS A 28 -43.94 -5.26 -8.99
N LYS A 29 -42.70 -5.15 -8.52
CA LYS A 29 -41.56 -5.97 -8.99
C LYS A 29 -41.89 -7.47 -8.99
N ALA A 30 -42.43 -7.97 -7.88
CA ALA A 30 -42.80 -9.37 -7.71
C ALA A 30 -43.84 -9.82 -8.74
N ASP A 31 -44.84 -8.97 -9.05
CA ASP A 31 -45.87 -9.31 -10.04
C ASP A 31 -45.28 -9.40 -11.44
N LYS A 32 -44.36 -8.51 -11.80
CA LYS A 32 -43.65 -8.54 -13.10
C LYS A 32 -42.81 -9.81 -13.26
N ILE A 33 -42.12 -10.22 -12.20
CA ILE A 33 -41.33 -11.47 -12.18
C ILE A 33 -42.26 -12.66 -12.43
N LYS A 34 -43.39 -12.74 -11.72
CA LYS A 34 -44.38 -13.80 -11.94
C LYS A 34 -44.92 -13.82 -13.37
N THR A 35 -45.22 -12.65 -13.95
CA THR A 35 -45.68 -12.57 -15.35
C THR A 35 -44.63 -13.08 -16.33
N ILE A 36 -43.34 -12.80 -16.10
CA ILE A 36 -42.24 -13.30 -16.96
C ILE A 36 -42.10 -14.82 -16.85
N LEU A 37 -42.14 -15.36 -15.63
CA LEU A 37 -42.02 -16.81 -15.42
C LEU A 37 -43.22 -17.58 -16.00
N ASN A 38 -44.41 -16.98 -15.97
CA ASN A 38 -45.63 -17.59 -16.51
C ASN A 38 -45.82 -17.39 -18.02
N ALA A 39 -44.91 -16.68 -18.71
CA ALA A 39 -45.04 -16.37 -20.14
C ALA A 39 -44.65 -17.53 -21.07
N GLY A 40 -44.22 -18.68 -20.53
CA GLY A 40 -43.91 -19.88 -21.33
C GLY A 40 -42.69 -19.73 -22.24
N ILE A 41 -41.74 -18.88 -21.86
CA ILE A 41 -40.54 -18.59 -22.66
C ILE A 41 -39.51 -19.69 -22.44
N SER A 42 -38.80 -20.08 -23.50
CA SER A 42 -37.70 -21.04 -23.38
C SER A 42 -36.62 -20.53 -22.42
N ASN A 43 -36.16 -21.39 -21.51
CA ASN A 43 -35.17 -21.02 -20.50
C ASN A 43 -33.90 -20.41 -21.11
N SER A 44 -33.44 -20.92 -22.25
CA SER A 44 -32.27 -20.41 -22.97
C SER A 44 -32.44 -18.96 -23.43
N LYS A 45 -33.61 -18.63 -24.01
CA LYS A 45 -33.92 -17.27 -24.48
C LYS A 45 -34.08 -16.29 -23.32
N LEU A 46 -34.66 -16.74 -22.21
CA LEU A 46 -34.79 -15.94 -21.00
C LEU A 46 -33.41 -15.65 -20.39
N GLU A 47 -32.50 -16.63 -20.38
CA GLU A 47 -31.15 -16.50 -19.83
C GLU A 47 -30.29 -15.51 -20.61
N GLU A 48 -30.34 -15.58 -21.94
CA GLU A 48 -29.64 -14.66 -22.84
C GLU A 48 -30.05 -13.20 -22.59
N ILE A 49 -31.37 -12.95 -22.60
CA ILE A 49 -31.92 -11.60 -22.43
C ILE A 49 -31.72 -11.10 -20.99
N PHE A 50 -31.84 -11.98 -19.99
CA PHE A 50 -31.52 -11.66 -18.61
C PHE A 50 -30.06 -11.21 -18.47
N THR A 51 -29.12 -11.98 -19.02
CA THR A 51 -27.67 -11.68 -18.96
C THR A 51 -27.35 -10.34 -19.62
N LYS A 52 -27.95 -10.06 -20.78
CA LYS A 52 -27.84 -8.76 -21.48
C LYS A 52 -28.24 -7.58 -20.58
N TYR A 53 -29.37 -7.70 -19.87
CA TYR A 53 -29.85 -6.62 -19.00
C TYR A 53 -29.18 -6.57 -17.64
N LEU A 54 -28.70 -7.69 -17.12
CA LEU A 54 -27.89 -7.75 -15.90
C LEU A 54 -26.56 -7.03 -16.13
N ASN A 55 -25.89 -7.31 -17.25
CA ASN A 55 -24.66 -6.61 -17.65
C ASN A 55 -24.92 -5.11 -17.84
N GLN A 56 -26.02 -4.73 -18.51
CA GLN A 56 -26.39 -3.32 -18.67
C GLN A 56 -26.65 -2.65 -17.32
N TYR A 57 -27.30 -3.34 -16.38
CA TYR A 57 -27.53 -2.84 -15.03
C TYR A 57 -26.21 -2.65 -14.26
N GLN A 58 -25.33 -3.64 -14.27
CA GLN A 58 -24.02 -3.58 -13.62
C GLN A 58 -23.14 -2.47 -14.20
N SER A 59 -23.06 -2.32 -15.52
CA SER A 59 -22.36 -1.20 -16.17
C SER A 59 -22.99 0.15 -15.86
N SER A 60 -24.31 0.21 -15.60
CA SER A 60 -25.00 1.45 -15.24
C SER A 60 -24.83 1.85 -13.77
N LYS A 61 -24.43 0.95 -12.87
CA LYS A 61 -24.08 1.30 -11.48
C LYS A 61 -22.84 2.21 -11.40
N GLY A 62 -21.98 2.18 -12.42
CA GLY A 62 -20.77 3.02 -12.52
C GLY A 62 -20.89 4.26 -13.41
N LYS A 63 -22.04 4.49 -14.08
CA LYS A 63 -22.24 5.66 -14.95
C LYS A 63 -23.38 6.55 -14.43
N PRO A 64 -23.13 7.82 -14.09
CA PRO A 64 -24.18 8.72 -13.63
C PRO A 64 -25.21 8.91 -14.74
N THR A 65 -26.48 8.62 -14.45
CA THR A 65 -27.59 8.83 -15.38
C THR A 65 -27.73 10.31 -15.70
N THR A 66 -27.78 10.63 -16.99
CA THR A 66 -28.05 11.94 -17.58
C THR A 66 -29.44 12.44 -17.19
N ALA A 67 -29.59 12.99 -15.99
CA ALA A 67 -30.62 13.96 -15.68
C ALA A 67 -30.10 15.33 -16.10
N LYS A 68 -30.90 16.08 -16.87
CA LYS A 68 -30.62 17.44 -17.37
C LYS A 68 -29.79 18.24 -16.35
N LYS A 69 -28.49 18.42 -16.60
CA LYS A 69 -27.66 19.34 -15.80
C LYS A 69 -27.45 20.62 -16.59
N LYS A 70 -27.77 21.73 -15.93
CA LYS A 70 -27.20 23.06 -16.19
C LYS A 70 -25.74 22.95 -16.63
N PRO A 71 -25.23 23.86 -17.49
CA PRO A 71 -23.87 23.75 -18.02
C PRO A 71 -22.88 23.51 -16.88
N LEU A 72 -22.19 22.36 -16.94
CA LEU A 72 -21.26 21.92 -15.92
C LEU A 72 -20.01 22.80 -16.00
N GLN A 73 -19.92 23.82 -15.15
CA GLN A 73 -18.64 24.46 -14.80
C GLN A 73 -17.70 23.52 -13.99
N VAL A 74 -18.07 22.24 -13.85
CA VAL A 74 -17.37 21.27 -13.01
C VAL A 74 -16.27 20.53 -13.76
N SER A 75 -16.35 20.38 -15.09
CA SER A 75 -15.30 19.67 -15.85
C SER A 75 -13.97 20.41 -15.83
N VAL A 76 -13.99 21.73 -15.98
CA VAL A 76 -12.79 22.59 -15.93
C VAL A 76 -12.10 22.48 -14.56
N LYS A 77 -12.87 22.48 -13.46
CA LYS A 77 -12.34 22.30 -12.11
C LYS A 77 -11.78 20.90 -11.85
N PHE A 78 -12.25 19.88 -12.58
CA PHE A 78 -11.68 18.52 -12.46
C PHE A 78 -10.38 18.40 -13.23
N GLU A 79 -10.29 18.95 -14.44
CA GLU A 79 -9.04 18.99 -15.23
C GLU A 79 -7.96 19.80 -14.51
N GLU A 80 -8.30 20.96 -13.94
CA GLU A 80 -7.37 21.75 -13.10
C GLU A 80 -6.91 20.96 -11.87
N ARG A 81 -7.81 20.22 -11.21
CA ARG A 81 -7.45 19.39 -10.05
C ARG A 81 -6.60 18.18 -10.44
N ILE A 82 -6.83 17.58 -11.61
CA ILE A 82 -6.02 16.49 -12.14
C ILE A 82 -4.62 17.00 -12.47
N ASN A 83 -4.51 18.14 -13.16
CA ASN A 83 -3.21 18.75 -13.45
C ASN A 83 -2.43 19.07 -12.17
N LEU A 84 -3.11 19.62 -11.16
CA LEU A 84 -2.48 19.94 -9.87
C LEU A 84 -2.02 18.67 -9.13
N LEU A 85 -2.76 17.57 -9.23
CA LEU A 85 -2.34 16.27 -8.71
C LEU A 85 -1.14 15.70 -9.47
N GLU A 86 -1.14 15.80 -10.80
CA GLU A 86 0.00 15.36 -11.63
C GLU A 86 1.27 16.16 -11.33
N GLU A 87 1.15 17.47 -11.13
CA GLU A 87 2.28 18.32 -10.71
C GLU A 87 2.78 17.95 -9.32
N GLN A 88 1.89 17.68 -8.37
CA GLN A 88 2.26 17.23 -7.04
C GLN A 88 2.99 15.87 -7.07
N VAL A 89 2.53 14.93 -7.91
CA VAL A 89 3.20 13.64 -8.11
C VAL A 89 4.57 13.83 -8.75
N LYS A 90 4.70 14.67 -9.79
CA LYS A 90 6.00 14.99 -10.41
C LYS A 90 6.96 15.61 -9.40
N PHE A 91 6.48 16.53 -8.57
CA PHE A 91 7.29 17.13 -7.52
C PHE A 91 7.75 16.09 -6.49
N LEU A 92 6.85 15.22 -6.03
CA LEU A 92 7.19 14.12 -5.11
C LEU A 92 8.24 13.18 -5.72
N MET A 93 8.07 12.78 -6.98
CA MET A 93 9.04 11.95 -7.69
C MET A 93 10.40 12.65 -7.80
N SER A 94 10.43 13.94 -8.13
CA SER A 94 11.70 14.69 -8.15
C SER A 94 12.36 14.79 -6.78
N LYS A 95 11.58 14.83 -5.69
CA LYS A 95 12.10 14.79 -4.32
C LYS A 95 12.63 13.40 -3.98
N ILE A 96 11.95 12.34 -4.40
CA ILE A 96 12.42 10.96 -4.24
C ILE A 96 13.74 10.77 -4.99
N ASP A 97 13.85 11.20 -6.24
CA ASP A 97 15.11 11.11 -7.01
C ASP A 97 16.25 11.86 -6.30
N ASN A 98 15.97 13.05 -5.77
CA ASN A 98 16.95 13.80 -4.98
C ASN A 98 17.31 13.09 -3.66
N PHE A 99 16.34 12.44 -3.01
CA PHE A 99 16.56 11.61 -1.83
C PHE A 99 17.37 10.37 -2.16
N GLU A 100 17.12 9.71 -3.29
CA GLU A 100 17.90 8.55 -3.74
C GLU A 100 19.34 8.94 -4.08
N VAL A 101 19.54 10.09 -4.72
CA VAL A 101 20.89 10.66 -4.97
C VAL A 101 21.57 11.03 -3.65
N TYR A 102 20.83 11.59 -2.69
CA TYR A 102 21.35 11.89 -1.36
C TYR A 102 21.72 10.60 -0.61
N LEU A 103 20.84 9.60 -0.59
CA LEU A 103 21.09 8.28 0.02
C LEU A 103 22.22 7.53 -0.69
N ALA A 104 22.37 7.67 -2.00
CA ALA A 104 23.49 7.11 -2.75
C ALA A 104 24.82 7.80 -2.39
N LYS A 105 24.81 9.13 -2.21
CA LYS A 105 25.94 9.90 -1.68
C LYS A 105 26.25 9.53 -0.22
N GLU A 106 25.22 9.26 0.58
CA GLU A 106 25.37 8.85 1.98
C GLU A 106 25.88 7.40 2.10
N ARG A 107 25.46 6.51 1.21
CA ARG A 107 26.00 5.14 1.09
C ARG A 107 27.44 5.13 0.60
N SER A 108 27.81 6.03 -0.31
CA SER A 108 29.20 6.18 -0.77
C SER A 108 30.08 6.91 0.24
N SER A 109 29.52 7.76 1.11
CA SER A 109 30.23 8.35 2.26
C SER A 109 30.30 7.44 3.51
N LYS A 110 29.60 6.29 3.50
CA LYS A 110 29.70 5.24 4.53
C LYS A 110 30.86 4.26 4.32
N GLN A 111 31.65 4.39 3.26
CA GLN A 111 32.98 3.78 3.18
C GLN A 111 33.96 4.59 4.04
N VAL A 112 34.08 4.24 5.33
CA VAL A 112 35.13 4.79 6.19
C VAL A 112 36.41 4.04 5.86
N GLY A 113 37.38 4.73 5.24
CA GLY A 113 38.78 4.33 5.03
C GLY A 113 39.07 2.83 4.87
N GLY A 114 39.32 2.37 3.63
CA GLY A 114 39.90 1.05 3.36
C GLY A 114 38.95 -0.01 2.79
N GLY A 115 37.75 0.37 2.31
CA GLY A 115 36.84 -0.55 1.61
C GLY A 115 36.00 -1.45 2.52
N TYR A 116 35.99 -1.20 3.84
CA TYR A 116 35.17 -1.95 4.78
C TYR A 116 33.70 -1.50 4.74
N ASN A 117 32.78 -2.48 4.77
CA ASN A 117 31.35 -2.23 4.85
C ASN A 117 30.89 -2.18 6.31
N ILE A 118 30.25 -1.06 6.70
CA ILE A 118 29.67 -0.88 8.03
C ILE A 118 28.62 -1.95 8.37
N TYR A 119 27.88 -2.45 7.37
CA TYR A 119 26.88 -3.50 7.55
C TYR A 119 27.47 -4.82 8.04
N ASP A 120 28.71 -5.14 7.66
CA ASP A 120 29.38 -6.34 8.15
C ASP A 120 29.65 -6.24 9.65
N VAL A 121 30.11 -5.07 10.09
CA VAL A 121 30.37 -4.77 11.51
C VAL A 121 29.07 -4.84 12.31
N GLN A 122 28.01 -4.21 11.81
CA GLN A 122 26.68 -4.26 12.43
C GLN A 122 26.15 -5.69 12.56
N THR A 123 26.32 -6.51 11.51
CA THR A 123 25.88 -7.91 11.50
C THR A 123 26.63 -8.74 12.54
N ILE A 124 27.95 -8.52 12.67
CA ILE A 124 28.75 -9.19 13.69
C ILE A 124 28.25 -8.80 15.09
N ILE A 125 28.03 -7.52 15.36
CA ILE A 125 27.55 -7.04 16.67
C ILE A 125 26.17 -7.62 16.99
N LYS A 126 25.22 -7.57 16.04
CA LYS A 126 23.88 -8.18 16.18
C LYS A 126 23.95 -9.68 16.45
N SER A 127 24.92 -10.40 15.89
CA SER A 127 25.05 -11.85 16.13
C SER A 127 25.59 -12.20 17.52
N TRP A 128 26.32 -11.27 18.16
CA TRP A 128 26.99 -11.51 19.44
C TRP A 128 26.12 -11.17 20.66
N VAL A 129 25.13 -10.30 20.51
CA VAL A 129 24.24 -9.89 21.60
C VAL A 129 22.85 -10.41 21.31
N LEU A 130 22.34 -11.33 22.12
CA LEU A 130 20.97 -11.84 22.00
C LEU A 130 19.95 -10.78 22.49
N PRO A 131 18.68 -10.83 22.04
CA PRO A 131 17.64 -9.93 22.56
C PRO A 131 17.55 -9.97 24.09
N GLY A 132 17.47 -8.81 24.72
CA GLY A 132 17.49 -8.64 26.18
C GLY A 132 18.86 -8.82 26.84
N ALA A 133 19.89 -9.24 26.11
CA ALA A 133 21.25 -9.33 26.64
C ALA A 133 21.97 -7.98 26.56
N SER A 134 22.95 -7.79 27.45
CA SER A 134 23.83 -6.62 27.45
C SER A 134 25.29 -7.01 27.26
N ILE A 135 26.05 -6.14 26.60
CA ILE A 135 27.49 -6.30 26.41
C ILE A 135 28.19 -4.96 26.63
N SER A 136 29.38 -4.96 27.21
CA SER A 136 30.20 -3.75 27.34
C SER A 136 30.96 -3.43 26.06
N ILE A 137 31.35 -2.16 25.89
CA ILE A 137 32.19 -1.75 24.74
C ILE A 137 33.53 -2.48 24.76
N ASP A 138 34.13 -2.69 25.94
CA ASP A 138 35.38 -3.46 26.06
C ASP A 138 35.26 -4.90 25.56
N GLU A 139 34.11 -5.54 25.79
CA GLU A 139 33.83 -6.89 25.29
C GLU A 139 33.65 -6.89 23.77
N ILE A 140 32.94 -5.91 23.22
CA ILE A 140 32.80 -5.75 21.77
C ILE A 140 34.17 -5.60 21.11
N MET A 141 35.04 -4.74 21.67
CA MET A 141 36.38 -4.49 21.12
C MET A 141 37.31 -5.72 21.20
N LYS A 142 36.98 -6.70 22.06
CA LYS A 142 37.71 -7.98 22.15
C LYS A 142 37.22 -9.03 21.15
N ILE A 143 36.09 -8.82 20.46
CA ILE A 143 35.56 -9.78 19.48
C ILE A 143 36.58 -9.98 18.35
N LYS A 144 37.05 -11.22 18.19
CA LYS A 144 38.09 -11.57 17.20
C LYS A 144 37.73 -11.12 15.77
N LYS A 145 36.44 -11.26 15.39
CA LYS A 145 35.95 -10.86 14.06
C LYS A 145 35.96 -9.35 13.84
N LEU A 146 35.93 -8.55 14.91
CA LEU A 146 35.93 -7.08 14.83
C LEU A 146 37.34 -6.47 14.80
N LYS A 147 38.38 -7.20 15.23
CA LYS A 147 39.77 -6.70 15.29
C LYS A 147 40.35 -6.21 13.95
N LYS A 148 39.80 -6.68 12.82
CA LYS A 148 40.22 -6.27 11.48
C LYS A 148 39.64 -4.91 11.03
N TYR A 149 38.64 -4.40 11.74
CA TYR A 149 37.99 -3.13 11.40
C TYR A 149 38.59 -1.99 12.24
N PRO A 150 38.69 -0.79 11.67
CA PRO A 150 39.16 0.38 12.42
C PRO A 150 38.17 0.71 13.54
N LYS A 151 38.71 1.20 14.68
CA LYS A 151 37.92 1.50 15.88
C LYS A 151 36.77 2.46 15.59
N ASP A 152 37.03 3.52 14.84
CA ASP A 152 36.04 4.54 14.49
C ASP A 152 34.85 3.97 13.70
N LEU A 153 35.09 2.94 12.86
CA LEU A 153 34.03 2.26 12.13
C LEU A 153 33.17 1.39 13.06
N ILE A 154 33.79 0.75 14.07
CA ILE A 154 33.07 -0.01 15.09
C ILE A 154 32.22 0.94 15.95
N GLU A 155 32.77 2.07 16.37
CA GLU A 155 32.04 3.08 17.13
C GLU A 155 30.86 3.64 16.33
N LYS A 156 31.08 4.01 15.06
CA LYS A 156 30.01 4.45 14.16
C LYS A 156 28.94 3.38 13.96
N ALA A 157 29.33 2.12 13.78
CA ALA A 157 28.38 1.02 13.64
C ALA A 157 27.51 0.85 14.89
N ILE A 158 28.08 1.04 16.09
CA ILE A 158 27.33 0.97 17.35
C ILE A 158 26.36 2.14 17.48
N ILE A 159 26.78 3.35 17.10
CA ILE A 159 25.91 4.54 17.09
C ILE A 159 24.74 4.32 16.12
N ASP A 160 25.01 3.92 14.87
CA ASP A 160 23.96 3.63 13.88
C ASP A 160 22.96 2.58 14.42
N LEU A 161 23.44 1.56 15.16
CA LEU A 161 22.58 0.54 15.77
C LEU A 161 21.71 1.03 16.93
N ILE A 162 22.16 2.07 17.64
CA ILE A 162 21.40 2.73 18.70
C ILE A 162 20.35 3.66 18.08
N ASP A 163 20.75 4.44 17.08
CA ASP A 163 19.87 5.36 16.34
C ASP A 163 18.75 4.59 15.62
N ASP A 164 19.06 3.40 15.07
CA ASP A 164 18.09 2.49 14.47
C ASP A 164 17.19 1.76 15.51
N GLU A 165 17.29 2.11 16.79
CA GLU A 165 16.51 1.54 17.90
C GLU A 165 16.69 0.01 18.08
N ILE A 166 17.79 -0.56 17.60
CA ILE A 166 18.10 -2.00 17.74
C ILE A 166 18.75 -2.26 19.10
N PHE A 167 19.51 -1.29 19.61
CA PHE A 167 20.18 -1.35 20.90
C PHE A 167 19.91 -0.08 21.70
N ASP A 168 19.87 -0.22 23.03
CA ASP A 168 19.91 0.90 23.96
C ASP A 168 21.33 1.07 24.50
N GLY A 169 21.85 2.29 24.41
CA GLY A 169 23.10 2.66 25.06
C GLY A 169 22.90 2.86 26.56
N SER A 170 23.78 2.28 27.38
CA SER A 170 23.78 2.52 28.82
C SER A 170 25.17 2.93 29.32
N ASP A 171 25.18 3.71 30.39
CA ASP A 171 26.41 3.96 31.15
C ASP A 171 26.80 2.71 31.97
N GLY A 172 28.02 2.71 32.51
CA GLY A 172 28.56 1.60 33.25
C GLY A 172 30.08 1.63 33.39
N ARG A 173 30.61 0.57 34.02
CA ARG A 173 32.05 0.35 34.17
C ARG A 173 32.60 -0.27 32.88
N SER A 174 33.16 0.56 32.01
CA SER A 174 33.96 0.16 30.85
C SER A 174 35.11 1.15 30.69
N ILE A 175 36.29 0.65 30.35
CA ILE A 175 37.48 1.47 30.08
C ILE A 175 37.25 2.29 28.81
N GLN A 176 36.60 1.67 27.82
CA GLN A 176 36.19 2.33 26.59
C GLN A 176 34.75 2.80 26.68
N LYS A 177 34.51 4.04 26.26
CA LYS A 177 33.17 4.61 26.13
C LYS A 177 33.01 5.22 24.75
N ILE A 178 31.83 5.05 24.17
CA ILE A 178 31.42 5.70 22.93
C ILE A 178 30.72 7.00 23.30
N GLN A 179 31.04 8.09 22.58
CA GLN A 179 30.52 9.44 22.87
C GLN A 179 30.73 9.93 24.32
N GLY A 180 31.69 9.33 25.05
CA GLY A 180 32.04 9.70 26.42
C GLY A 180 31.17 9.10 27.52
N ASN A 181 30.01 8.51 27.21
CA ASN A 181 29.06 8.00 28.20
C ASN A 181 28.54 6.57 27.93
N ILE A 182 28.55 6.09 26.68
CA ILE A 182 28.04 4.75 26.35
C ILE A 182 29.12 3.73 26.68
N ALA A 183 28.94 3.01 27.78
CA ALA A 183 29.85 1.97 28.26
C ALA A 183 29.34 0.55 27.93
N ARG A 184 28.03 0.40 27.70
CA ARG A 184 27.38 -0.86 27.35
C ARG A 184 26.27 -0.62 26.34
N ILE A 185 25.93 -1.68 25.61
CA ILE A 185 24.72 -1.71 24.77
C ILE A 185 23.84 -2.88 25.22
N ILE A 186 22.54 -2.66 25.19
CA ILE A 186 21.50 -3.64 25.55
C ILE A 186 20.67 -3.87 24.30
N ARG A 187 20.51 -5.12 23.87
CA ARG A 187 19.67 -5.40 22.70
C ARG A 187 18.20 -5.37 23.09
N ARG A 188 17.40 -4.60 22.37
CA ARG A 188 15.93 -4.61 22.53
C ARG A 188 15.33 -5.96 22.15
#